data_AF-I3KE75-F1
#
_entry.id   AF-I3KE75-F1
#
_cell.length_a   1.000
_cell.length_b   1.000
_cell.length_c   1.000
_cell.angle_alpha   90.00
_cell.angle_beta   90.00
_cell.angle_gamma   90.00
#
_symmetry.space_group_name_H-M   'P 1'
#
loop_
_entity.id
_entity.type
_entity.pdbx_description
1 polymer ?
#
loop_
_entity_poly.entity_id
_entity_poly.type
_entity_poly.pdbx_seq_one_letter_code
_entity_poly.pdbx_strand_id
1 'polypeptide(L)'
;QWTNYIHGWQDRWVVLKNNTLSYYKSQDETEYGCRGSLCLSKAVITAHEFDECRLDISVNDSVWYLRAQDPEHRHQWIESIELHRADSGYGSESSLRRHGSMLSLTSATSGYSATSTSSFKKGHSLREKLAEMETFRDILCRQVDTLQKYFDSCADAVSKDELQRDKIVEDDEDDFPNTRTDGEFLHNNNGSKEKLFQSLNPKGINGIDFKGEAITFKATTAGILATLSHCIDLMVKREDSWQKRLDKEMEKRRRIEESYKSALNELKKKSHFGGPDYEEGPNSLINEDEFFDAVEAALDRQDKIEEQSQTEKTRIQRSDAVPLGDAYSSSGTHRFSEKKSASAFTEDLLAVEEMVQSHMTYSLQDVGGDANWQLVIEEGEMKVYRREVEENGIVLDPLKATHSVKGVTGHEVCHYFWDTAYRSDWETTIENFNVVETLSDNAVIVYQTHKRVWPASQRDVLYLSAMRKIMASNENDPDTWLVCNFSVDHDNALPTSRCVRAKINIAMICQTLVSPPDGDKEISRDNILCKITYVANVNPGGWAPASVLRAVAKREYPKFLKRFTSYVQEKTAGKPILF
;
A
#
# COMPACT_ATOMS: atom_id res chain seq x y z
N GLN A 1 -14.70 5.04 -15.05
CA GLN A 1 -14.99 6.33 -14.36
C GLN A 1 -14.07 7.46 -14.81
N TRP A 2 -12.76 7.25 -15.01
CA TRP A 2 -11.81 8.36 -15.25
C TRP A 2 -11.60 8.78 -16.72
N THR A 3 -11.91 7.93 -17.70
CA THR A 3 -11.72 8.21 -19.14
C THR A 3 -12.48 9.45 -19.64
N ASN A 4 -13.69 9.70 -19.12
CA ASN A 4 -14.53 10.83 -19.55
C ASN A 4 -14.01 12.19 -19.08
N TYR A 5 -13.17 12.24 -18.04
CA TYR A 5 -12.64 13.50 -17.49
C TYR A 5 -11.46 14.08 -18.30
N ILE A 6 -10.86 13.28 -19.19
CA ILE A 6 -9.71 13.70 -20.02
C ILE A 6 -10.11 13.89 -21.49
N HIS A 7 -11.05 13.09 -22.01
CA HIS A 7 -11.37 13.03 -23.45
C HIS A 7 -12.85 13.29 -23.80
N GLY A 8 -13.67 13.73 -22.84
CA GLY A 8 -15.11 13.92 -23.04
C GLY A 8 -15.88 12.62 -23.26
N TRP A 9 -17.04 12.70 -23.92
CA TRP A 9 -17.78 11.51 -24.36
C TRP A 9 -17.00 10.79 -25.46
N GLN A 10 -17.08 9.46 -25.48
CA GLN A 10 -16.25 8.60 -26.31
C GLN A 10 -17.11 7.51 -26.92
N ASP A 11 -17.11 7.38 -28.24
CA ASP A 11 -17.89 6.37 -28.95
C ASP A 11 -17.40 4.96 -28.58
N ARG A 12 -18.33 4.07 -28.24
CA ARG A 12 -18.06 2.68 -27.88
C ARG A 12 -19.12 1.78 -28.49
N TRP A 13 -18.70 0.60 -28.91
CA TRP A 13 -19.62 -0.42 -29.38
C TRP A 13 -20.18 -1.17 -28.18
N VAL A 14 -21.47 -0.96 -27.88
CA VAL A 14 -22.15 -1.55 -26.72
C VAL A 14 -23.04 -2.71 -27.19
N VAL A 15 -22.93 -3.86 -26.50
CA VAL A 15 -23.66 -5.09 -26.82
C VAL A 15 -24.44 -5.54 -25.59
N LEU A 16 -25.76 -5.61 -25.71
CA LEU A 16 -26.65 -6.23 -24.73
C LEU A 16 -26.93 -7.68 -25.13
N LYS A 17 -26.54 -8.64 -24.30
CA LYS A 17 -26.76 -10.08 -24.56
C LYS A 17 -26.75 -10.88 -23.26
N ASN A 18 -27.65 -11.86 -23.13
CA ASN A 18 -27.69 -12.80 -22.00
C ASN A 18 -27.63 -12.11 -20.60
N ASN A 19 -28.52 -11.14 -20.37
CA ASN A 19 -28.58 -10.33 -19.14
C ASN A 19 -27.27 -9.59 -18.78
N THR A 20 -26.40 -9.39 -19.78
CA THR A 20 -25.09 -8.75 -19.65
C THR A 20 -24.96 -7.61 -20.64
N LEU A 21 -24.52 -6.45 -20.17
CA LEU A 21 -24.19 -5.29 -20.99
C LEU A 21 -22.67 -5.20 -21.09
N SER A 22 -22.12 -5.42 -22.28
CA SER A 22 -20.68 -5.37 -22.56
C SER A 22 -20.35 -4.21 -23.49
N TYR A 23 -19.16 -3.64 -23.40
CA TYR A 23 -18.68 -2.67 -24.39
C TYR A 23 -17.27 -2.96 -24.92
N TYR A 24 -17.04 -2.49 -26.13
CA TYR A 24 -15.83 -2.65 -26.93
C TYR A 24 -15.42 -1.27 -27.49
N LYS A 25 -14.18 -1.16 -27.96
CA LYS A 25 -13.66 0.10 -28.55
C LYS A 25 -14.32 0.41 -29.90
N SER A 26 -14.55 -0.61 -30.73
CA SER A 26 -15.32 -0.55 -31.97
C SER A 26 -16.02 -1.89 -32.22
N GLN A 27 -16.86 -1.98 -33.26
CA GLN A 27 -17.49 -3.23 -33.70
C GLN A 27 -16.45 -4.24 -34.20
N ASP A 28 -15.46 -3.76 -34.95
CA ASP A 28 -14.37 -4.59 -35.51
C ASP A 28 -13.40 -5.10 -34.42
N GLU A 29 -13.31 -4.41 -33.28
CA GLU A 29 -12.51 -4.84 -32.13
C GLU A 29 -13.21 -5.87 -31.23
N THR A 30 -14.37 -6.41 -31.61
CA THR A 30 -15.11 -7.41 -30.79
C THR A 30 -14.34 -8.72 -30.59
N GLU A 31 -13.48 -9.10 -31.54
CA GLU A 31 -12.61 -10.28 -31.43
C GLU A 31 -11.39 -10.05 -30.52
N TYR A 32 -11.00 -8.79 -30.29
CA TYR A 32 -9.79 -8.42 -29.52
C TYR A 32 -10.04 -8.26 -28.02
N GLY A 33 -11.28 -8.47 -27.56
CA GLY A 33 -11.64 -8.56 -26.14
C GLY A 33 -12.57 -7.46 -25.63
N CYS A 34 -13.41 -7.85 -24.67
CA CYS A 34 -14.36 -6.96 -24.01
C CYS A 34 -13.64 -5.96 -23.10
N ARG A 35 -13.96 -4.66 -23.21
CA ARG A 35 -13.35 -3.59 -22.41
C ARG A 35 -14.02 -3.39 -21.06
N GLY A 36 -15.28 -3.78 -20.93
CA GLY A 36 -16.00 -3.83 -19.66
C GLY A 36 -17.36 -4.49 -19.81
N SER A 37 -17.85 -5.13 -18.75
CA SER A 37 -19.08 -5.93 -18.75
C SER A 37 -19.82 -5.79 -17.43
N LEU A 38 -21.14 -5.56 -17.48
CA LEU A 38 -22.04 -5.46 -16.31
C LEU A 38 -23.14 -6.53 -16.41
N CYS A 39 -23.35 -7.26 -15.31
CA CYS A 39 -24.52 -8.13 -15.14
C CYS A 39 -25.73 -7.29 -14.69
N LEU A 40 -26.83 -7.36 -15.45
CA LEU A 40 -28.00 -6.49 -15.26
C LEU A 40 -28.98 -6.96 -14.18
N SER A 41 -28.81 -8.18 -13.66
CA SER A 41 -29.66 -8.78 -12.61
C SER A 41 -29.91 -7.89 -11.38
N LYS A 42 -28.97 -7.00 -11.05
CA LYS A 42 -29.09 -6.01 -9.95
C LYS A 42 -28.82 -4.57 -10.40
N ALA A 43 -28.88 -4.30 -11.71
CA ALA A 43 -28.65 -2.96 -12.24
C ALA A 43 -29.79 -2.00 -11.87
N VAL A 44 -29.43 -0.81 -11.41
CA VAL A 44 -30.34 0.34 -11.32
C VAL A 44 -30.03 1.24 -12.51
N ILE A 45 -31.08 1.61 -13.25
CA ILE A 45 -30.98 2.43 -14.45
C ILE A 45 -31.66 3.76 -14.13
N THR A 46 -30.96 4.86 -14.36
CA THR A 46 -31.41 6.21 -14.05
C THR A 46 -31.28 7.09 -15.29
N ALA A 47 -32.40 7.60 -15.81
CA ALA A 47 -32.37 8.63 -16.84
C ALA A 47 -31.88 9.96 -16.23
N HIS A 48 -31.05 10.70 -16.94
CA HIS A 48 -30.54 11.99 -16.43
C HIS A 48 -31.61 13.09 -16.57
N GLU A 49 -31.85 13.85 -15.48
CA GLU A 49 -32.92 14.86 -15.42
C GLU A 49 -32.74 16.03 -16.40
N PHE A 50 -31.49 16.35 -16.76
CA PHE A 50 -31.13 17.53 -17.58
C PHE A 50 -30.43 17.21 -18.90
N ASP A 51 -30.16 15.92 -19.20
CA ASP A 51 -29.54 15.51 -20.48
C ASP A 51 -30.42 14.42 -21.08
N GLU A 52 -31.22 14.83 -22.07
CA GLU A 52 -32.22 13.97 -22.72
C GLU A 52 -31.60 12.79 -23.48
N CYS A 53 -30.28 12.80 -23.72
CA CYS A 53 -29.55 11.70 -24.35
C CYS A 53 -28.86 10.76 -23.34
N ARG A 54 -28.77 11.12 -22.05
CA ARG A 54 -27.96 10.38 -21.05
C ARG A 54 -28.77 9.42 -20.19
N LEU A 55 -28.21 8.22 -20.00
CA LEU A 55 -28.62 7.26 -18.97
C LEU A 55 -27.42 6.79 -18.15
N ASP A 56 -27.66 6.53 -16.87
CA ASP A 56 -26.67 6.03 -15.93
C ASP A 56 -27.08 4.63 -15.46
N ILE A 57 -26.14 3.69 -15.43
CA ILE A 57 -26.36 2.29 -15.01
C ILE A 57 -25.44 1.97 -13.84
N SER A 58 -26.00 1.63 -12.68
CA SER A 58 -25.24 1.28 -11.49
C SER A 58 -25.47 -0.16 -11.03
N VAL A 59 -24.38 -0.86 -10.67
CA VAL A 59 -24.38 -2.21 -10.11
C VAL A 59 -23.39 -2.24 -8.95
N ASN A 60 -23.89 -2.38 -7.72
CA ASN A 60 -23.08 -2.20 -6.49
C ASN A 60 -22.32 -0.85 -6.56
N ASP A 61 -21.01 -0.84 -6.35
CA ASP A 61 -20.16 0.36 -6.37
C ASP A 61 -19.72 0.78 -7.80
N SER A 62 -20.12 0.04 -8.84
CA SER A 62 -19.77 0.36 -10.23
C SER A 62 -20.87 1.16 -10.91
N VAL A 63 -20.54 2.35 -11.43
CA VAL A 63 -21.46 3.21 -12.20
C VAL A 63 -20.90 3.45 -13.60
N TRP A 64 -21.72 3.18 -14.62
CA TRP A 64 -21.47 3.52 -16.01
C TRP A 64 -22.35 4.69 -16.42
N TYR A 65 -21.73 5.67 -17.08
CA TYR A 65 -22.38 6.85 -17.64
C TYR A 65 -22.41 6.67 -19.15
N LEU A 66 -23.61 6.63 -19.75
CA LEU A 66 -23.81 6.39 -21.18
C LEU A 66 -24.62 7.53 -21.79
N ARG A 67 -24.29 7.90 -23.02
CA ARG A 67 -25.03 8.91 -23.79
C ARG A 67 -25.38 8.33 -25.16
N ALA A 68 -26.67 8.28 -25.46
CA ALA A 68 -27.20 7.87 -26.74
C ALA A 68 -27.04 8.98 -27.79
N GLN A 69 -27.31 8.65 -29.06
CA GLN A 69 -27.26 9.59 -30.17
C GLN A 69 -28.36 10.66 -30.07
N ASP A 70 -29.54 10.26 -29.61
CA ASP A 70 -30.74 11.09 -29.44
C ASP A 70 -31.63 10.54 -28.28
N PRO A 71 -32.67 11.28 -27.85
CA PRO A 71 -33.55 10.85 -26.78
C PRO A 71 -34.35 9.58 -27.10
N GLU A 72 -34.72 9.34 -28.36
CA GLU A 72 -35.45 8.15 -28.79
C GLU A 72 -34.60 6.89 -28.58
N HIS A 73 -33.35 6.88 -29.05
CA HIS A 73 -32.40 5.80 -28.79
C HIS A 73 -32.11 5.63 -27.31
N ARG A 74 -32.07 6.71 -26.50
CA ARG A 74 -31.95 6.59 -25.03
C ARG A 74 -33.11 5.76 -24.46
N HIS A 75 -34.36 6.04 -24.86
CA HIS A 75 -35.51 5.28 -24.38
C HIS A 75 -35.48 3.82 -24.85
N GLN A 76 -35.13 3.56 -26.11
CA GLN A 76 -34.99 2.19 -26.64
C GLN A 76 -33.93 1.38 -25.86
N TRP A 77 -32.81 2.00 -25.50
CA TRP A 77 -31.78 1.36 -24.67
C TRP A 77 -32.28 1.08 -23.25
N ILE A 78 -32.97 2.03 -22.61
CA ILE A 78 -33.56 1.82 -21.28
C ILE A 78 -34.54 0.64 -21.31
N GLU A 79 -35.51 0.66 -22.23
CA GLU A 79 -36.53 -0.40 -22.37
C GLU A 79 -35.88 -1.77 -22.65
N SER A 80 -34.90 -1.83 -23.55
CA SER A 80 -34.20 -3.07 -23.88
C SER A 80 -33.45 -3.65 -22.67
N ILE A 81 -32.79 -2.80 -21.88
CA ILE A 81 -32.03 -3.18 -20.69
C ILE A 81 -32.98 -3.61 -19.55
N GLU A 82 -34.09 -2.90 -19.35
CA GLU A 82 -35.12 -3.27 -18.38
C GLU A 82 -35.80 -4.59 -18.71
N LEU A 83 -36.09 -4.85 -19.99
CA LEU A 83 -36.66 -6.11 -20.46
C LEU A 83 -35.71 -7.30 -20.21
N HIS A 84 -34.42 -7.16 -20.56
CA HIS A 84 -33.42 -8.20 -20.29
C HIS A 84 -33.19 -8.43 -18.78
N ARG A 85 -33.32 -7.39 -17.96
CA ARG A 85 -33.28 -7.48 -16.50
C ARG A 85 -34.51 -8.21 -15.96
N ALA A 86 -35.71 -7.91 -16.46
CA ALA A 86 -36.97 -8.54 -16.04
C ALA A 86 -37.03 -10.04 -16.37
N ASP A 87 -36.52 -10.45 -17.54
CA ASP A 87 -36.46 -11.86 -17.96
C ASP A 87 -35.58 -12.74 -17.04
N SER A 88 -34.70 -12.13 -16.23
CA SER A 88 -33.94 -12.87 -15.21
C SER A 88 -34.72 -13.19 -13.92
N GLY A 89 -36.00 -12.80 -13.87
CA GLY A 89 -36.84 -12.77 -12.67
C GLY A 89 -37.94 -13.83 -12.54
N TYR A 90 -37.69 -15.11 -12.86
CA TYR A 90 -38.60 -16.21 -12.45
C TYR A 90 -38.01 -16.99 -11.27
N GLY A 91 -38.05 -16.39 -10.07
CA GLY A 91 -37.28 -16.90 -8.92
C GLY A 91 -37.58 -16.29 -7.54
N SER A 92 -38.82 -15.90 -7.25
CA SER A 92 -39.31 -15.65 -5.88
C SER A 92 -38.60 -14.57 -5.03
N GLU A 93 -38.96 -13.29 -5.22
CA GLU A 93 -39.06 -12.36 -4.09
C GLU A 93 -40.53 -12.08 -3.74
N SER A 94 -41.04 -12.78 -2.71
CA SER A 94 -42.24 -12.36 -2.00
C SER A 94 -42.13 -12.75 -0.53
N SER A 95 -42.14 -11.74 0.36
CA SER A 95 -41.82 -11.80 1.81
C SER A 95 -40.30 -11.79 2.10
N LEU A 96 -39.70 -10.83 2.82
CA LEU A 96 -40.25 -9.74 3.64
C LEU A 96 -39.56 -8.41 3.37
N ARG A 97 -40.35 -7.34 3.24
CA ARG A 97 -39.88 -5.97 3.05
C ARG A 97 -39.90 -5.19 4.38
N ARG A 98 -38.87 -4.33 4.56
CA ARG A 98 -38.80 -3.10 5.40
C ARG A 98 -38.02 -3.15 6.73
N HIS A 99 -36.96 -2.32 6.74
CA HIS A 99 -36.45 -1.44 7.80
C HIS A 99 -36.09 -2.02 9.19
N GLY A 100 -35.03 -1.55 9.86
CA GLY A 100 -34.03 -0.53 9.47
C GLY A 100 -33.36 0.05 10.71
N SER A 101 -32.06 0.35 10.65
CA SER A 101 -31.30 0.84 11.81
C SER A 101 -31.15 2.37 11.78
N MET A 102 -31.63 3.07 12.81
CA MET A 102 -30.79 3.81 13.77
C MET A 102 -31.61 4.65 14.78
N LEU A 103 -31.31 4.42 16.06
CA LEU A 103 -31.22 5.40 17.17
C LEU A 103 -32.40 6.35 17.48
N SER A 104 -33.08 6.10 18.61
CA SER A 104 -33.32 7.13 19.64
C SER A 104 -33.66 6.53 21.01
N LEU A 105 -33.39 7.31 22.07
CA LEU A 105 -33.48 6.89 23.46
C LEU A 105 -34.93 6.94 23.99
N THR A 106 -35.36 5.91 24.72
CA THR A 106 -35.87 6.04 26.12
C THR A 106 -36.26 4.69 26.72
N SER A 107 -35.78 4.45 27.93
CA SER A 107 -36.43 3.79 29.08
C SER A 107 -37.45 2.64 28.91
N ALA A 108 -37.18 1.59 29.69
CA ALA A 108 -38.10 0.67 30.38
C ALA A 108 -38.42 -0.71 29.75
N THR A 109 -37.94 -1.73 30.49
CA THR A 109 -38.52 -3.07 30.70
C THR A 109 -38.50 -4.13 29.59
N SER A 110 -37.71 -5.18 29.88
CA SER A 110 -38.03 -6.61 29.65
C SER A 110 -37.87 -7.20 28.24
N GLY A 111 -36.76 -7.92 28.00
CA GLY A 111 -36.60 -8.80 26.84
C GLY A 111 -35.15 -9.23 26.56
N TYR A 112 -34.68 -10.30 27.22
CA TYR A 112 -33.28 -10.75 27.21
C TYR A 112 -32.67 -11.03 25.82
N SER A 113 -31.43 -10.58 25.63
CA SER A 113 -30.54 -10.98 24.53
C SER A 113 -30.25 -12.49 24.55
N ALA A 114 -30.23 -13.11 23.36
CA ALA A 114 -29.96 -14.55 23.21
C ALA A 114 -28.90 -14.86 22.12
N THR A 115 -27.74 -14.20 22.20
CA THR A 115 -26.49 -14.72 21.63
C THR A 115 -25.58 -15.22 22.77
N SER A 116 -24.87 -16.32 22.53
CA SER A 116 -23.76 -16.83 23.37
C SER A 116 -24.06 -17.56 24.70
N THR A 117 -24.92 -18.59 24.75
CA THR A 117 -24.92 -19.62 25.83
C THR A 117 -25.29 -21.06 25.40
N SER A 118 -24.75 -21.58 24.29
CA SER A 118 -25.04 -22.98 23.85
C SER A 118 -24.08 -24.06 24.41
N SER A 119 -23.07 -23.69 25.19
CA SER A 119 -22.06 -24.61 25.76
C SER A 119 -22.45 -25.24 27.11
N PHE A 120 -23.26 -24.56 27.92
CA PHE A 120 -23.45 -24.95 29.34
C PHE A 120 -24.42 -26.11 29.57
N LYS A 121 -25.38 -26.38 28.68
CA LYS A 121 -26.34 -27.49 28.86
C LYS A 121 -25.75 -28.90 28.68
N LYS A 122 -24.55 -29.04 28.10
CA LYS A 122 -23.85 -30.34 27.98
C LYS A 122 -22.96 -30.70 29.17
N GLY A 123 -22.73 -29.79 30.12
CA GLY A 123 -21.94 -30.07 31.33
C GLY A 123 -22.71 -30.80 32.44
N HIS A 124 -24.04 -30.83 32.35
CA HIS A 124 -24.92 -31.35 33.40
C HIS A 124 -24.71 -32.85 33.68
N SER A 125 -24.82 -33.73 32.67
CA SER A 125 -24.72 -35.18 32.91
C SER A 125 -23.41 -35.65 33.54
N LEU A 126 -22.25 -35.11 33.14
CA LEU A 126 -20.97 -35.47 33.76
C LEU A 126 -20.86 -34.91 35.18
N ARG A 127 -21.38 -33.70 35.42
CA ARG A 127 -21.39 -33.08 36.76
C ARG A 127 -22.33 -33.82 37.72
N GLU A 128 -23.47 -34.29 37.24
CA GLU A 128 -24.41 -35.14 37.97
C GLU A 128 -23.76 -36.49 38.32
N LYS A 129 -23.07 -37.12 37.38
CA LYS A 129 -22.36 -38.40 37.62
C LYS A 129 -21.16 -38.25 38.57
N LEU A 130 -20.46 -37.10 38.55
CA LEU A 130 -19.44 -36.79 39.55
C LEU A 130 -20.04 -36.60 40.96
N ALA A 131 -21.19 -35.93 41.09
CA ALA A 131 -21.89 -35.79 42.36
C ALA A 131 -22.43 -37.13 42.90
N GLU A 132 -22.88 -38.03 42.02
CA GLU A 132 -23.22 -39.41 42.39
C GLU A 132 -21.98 -40.16 42.94
N MET A 133 -20.81 -40.03 42.29
CA MET A 133 -19.56 -40.62 42.78
C MET A 133 -19.10 -40.04 44.13
N GLU A 134 -19.25 -38.72 44.35
CA GLU A 134 -18.96 -38.10 45.65
C GLU A 134 -19.88 -38.65 46.74
N THR A 135 -21.15 -38.86 46.43
CA THR A 135 -22.12 -39.50 47.35
C THR A 135 -21.71 -40.95 47.68
N PHE A 136 -21.30 -41.74 46.68
CA PHE A 136 -20.81 -43.10 46.90
C PHE A 136 -19.48 -43.15 47.68
N ARG A 137 -18.57 -42.20 47.44
CA ARG A 137 -17.33 -42.04 48.24
C ARG A 137 -17.66 -41.82 49.71
N ASP A 138 -18.58 -40.91 50.01
CA ASP A 138 -18.95 -40.57 51.39
C ASP A 138 -19.70 -41.69 52.11
N ILE A 139 -20.37 -42.58 51.36
CA ILE A 139 -20.90 -43.85 51.90
C ILE A 139 -19.72 -44.78 52.21
N LEU A 140 -18.85 -45.07 51.23
CA LEU A 140 -17.71 -45.98 51.43
C LEU A 140 -16.80 -45.56 52.58
N CYS A 141 -16.48 -44.27 52.73
CA CYS A 141 -15.66 -43.80 53.86
C CYS A 141 -16.30 -44.15 55.22
N ARG A 142 -17.60 -43.89 55.40
CA ARG A 142 -18.32 -44.26 56.64
C ARG A 142 -18.35 -45.77 56.88
N GLN A 143 -18.47 -46.56 55.81
CA GLN A 143 -18.44 -48.02 55.91
C GLN A 143 -17.04 -48.55 56.27
N VAL A 144 -15.98 -48.00 55.66
CA VAL A 144 -14.59 -48.31 56.01
C VAL A 144 -14.30 -47.93 57.46
N ASP A 145 -14.72 -46.75 57.93
CA ASP A 145 -14.58 -46.35 59.33
C ASP A 145 -15.31 -47.30 60.29
N THR A 146 -16.46 -47.84 59.89
CA THR A 146 -17.27 -48.77 60.68
C THR A 146 -16.66 -50.17 60.72
N LEU A 147 -16.15 -50.65 59.58
CA LEU A 147 -15.42 -51.92 59.47
C LEU A 147 -14.08 -51.86 60.21
N GLN A 148 -13.35 -50.74 60.11
CA GLN A 148 -12.08 -50.52 60.83
C GLN A 148 -12.30 -50.58 62.34
N LYS A 149 -13.29 -49.83 62.87
CA LYS A 149 -13.65 -49.89 64.30
C LYS A 149 -14.04 -51.30 64.77
N TYR A 150 -14.69 -52.08 63.91
CA TYR A 150 -14.99 -53.49 64.21
C TYR A 150 -13.71 -54.33 64.29
N PHE A 151 -12.81 -54.24 63.31
CA PHE A 151 -11.54 -54.98 63.32
C PHE A 151 -10.61 -54.56 64.46
N ASP A 152 -10.49 -53.26 64.76
CA ASP A 152 -9.72 -52.74 65.90
C ASP A 152 -10.27 -53.31 67.22
N SER A 153 -11.60 -53.33 67.39
CA SER A 153 -12.25 -53.91 68.57
C SER A 153 -12.04 -55.43 68.68
N CYS A 154 -11.96 -56.15 67.55
CA CYS A 154 -11.63 -57.57 67.54
C CYS A 154 -10.15 -57.82 67.90
N ALA A 155 -9.21 -56.99 67.42
CA ALA A 155 -7.79 -57.09 67.76
C ALA A 155 -7.54 -56.82 69.27
N ASP A 156 -8.21 -55.82 69.83
CA ASP A 156 -8.20 -55.51 71.27
C ASP A 156 -8.77 -56.65 72.13
N ALA A 157 -9.74 -57.41 71.59
CA ALA A 157 -10.33 -58.56 72.29
C ALA A 157 -9.39 -59.77 72.30
N VAL A 158 -8.73 -60.09 71.18
CA VAL A 158 -7.74 -61.17 71.10
C VAL A 158 -6.55 -60.90 72.03
N SER A 159 -6.06 -59.66 72.06
CA SER A 159 -4.96 -59.23 72.96
C SER A 159 -5.30 -59.32 74.47
N LYS A 160 -6.57 -59.50 74.85
CA LYS A 160 -6.99 -59.72 76.24
C LYS A 160 -7.19 -61.19 76.59
N ASP A 161 -7.51 -62.05 75.63
CA ASP A 161 -7.77 -63.48 75.87
C ASP A 161 -6.46 -64.27 76.14
N GLU A 162 -5.35 -63.89 75.51
CA GLU A 162 -4.01 -64.48 75.81
C GLU A 162 -3.59 -64.29 77.27
N LEU A 163 -4.02 -63.22 77.94
CA LEU A 163 -3.73 -62.95 79.35
C LEU A 163 -4.58 -63.76 80.34
N GLN A 164 -5.58 -64.50 79.86
CA GLN A 164 -6.62 -65.08 80.72
C GLN A 164 -6.68 -66.61 80.68
N ARG A 165 -6.03 -67.25 79.70
CA ARG A 165 -6.03 -68.71 79.49
C ARG A 165 -5.08 -69.49 80.43
N ASP A 166 -4.23 -68.79 81.18
CA ASP A 166 -3.15 -69.35 82.01
C ASP A 166 -3.57 -69.72 83.46
N LYS A 167 -4.86 -69.99 83.72
CA LYS A 167 -5.38 -70.04 85.12
C LYS A 167 -6.31 -71.17 85.57
N ILE A 168 -7.03 -71.89 84.69
CA ILE A 168 -8.03 -72.88 85.15
C ILE A 168 -8.08 -74.09 84.21
N VAL A 169 -7.40 -75.17 84.60
CA VAL A 169 -7.60 -76.53 84.10
C VAL A 169 -7.45 -77.49 85.28
N GLU A 170 -8.56 -77.83 85.91
CA GLU A 170 -8.74 -79.04 86.74
C GLU A 170 -10.17 -79.54 86.47
N ASP A 171 -10.23 -80.79 85.99
CA ASP A 171 -11.04 -81.89 86.52
C ASP A 171 -12.59 -81.84 86.36
N ASP A 172 -13.30 -82.94 86.06
CA ASP A 172 -12.85 -84.33 85.92
C ASP A 172 -13.86 -85.23 85.17
N GLU A 173 -13.36 -86.38 84.69
CA GLU A 173 -13.98 -87.73 84.60
C GLU A 173 -15.38 -87.96 83.93
N ASP A 174 -15.74 -89.18 83.49
CA ASP A 174 -15.04 -90.21 82.69
C ASP A 174 -16.10 -91.26 82.27
N ASP A 175 -16.03 -91.85 81.07
CA ASP A 175 -16.42 -93.26 80.79
C ASP A 175 -16.01 -93.72 79.36
N PHE A 176 -15.33 -94.86 79.29
CA PHE A 176 -14.82 -95.60 78.12
C PHE A 176 -14.83 -97.09 78.57
N PRO A 177 -14.96 -98.13 77.69
CA PRO A 177 -14.02 -98.31 76.58
C PRO A 177 -14.39 -99.23 75.37
N ASN A 178 -13.54 -99.17 74.32
CA ASN A 178 -13.01 -100.26 73.44
C ASN A 178 -13.96 -101.31 72.79
N THR A 179 -13.74 -101.85 71.58
CA THR A 179 -12.50 -102.28 70.86
C THR A 179 -12.68 -102.10 69.33
N ARG A 180 -11.70 -101.60 68.53
CA ARG A 180 -10.51 -102.29 67.94
C ARG A 180 -10.85 -103.47 67.01
N THR A 181 -10.23 -103.74 65.85
CA THR A 181 -9.13 -103.18 65.01
C THR A 181 -9.26 -103.89 63.62
N ASP A 182 -8.70 -103.52 62.46
CA ASP A 182 -7.82 -102.46 61.91
C ASP A 182 -8.02 -102.45 60.36
N GLY A 183 -7.39 -101.66 59.48
CA GLY A 183 -6.43 -100.55 59.58
C GLY A 183 -5.62 -100.40 58.27
N GLU A 184 -5.62 -99.23 57.62
CA GLU A 184 -4.52 -98.66 56.80
C GLU A 184 -4.84 -97.23 56.27
N PHE A 185 -3.81 -96.47 55.88
CA PHE A 185 -3.70 -94.98 55.88
C PHE A 185 -3.23 -94.45 54.49
N LEU A 186 -3.50 -93.24 53.98
CA LEU A 186 -4.14 -91.95 54.37
C LEU A 186 -4.92 -91.39 53.12
N HIS A 187 -6.10 -90.76 53.21
CA HIS A 187 -6.40 -89.33 53.47
C HIS A 187 -5.86 -88.30 52.45
N ASN A 188 -6.57 -87.22 52.08
CA ASN A 188 -8.02 -86.90 51.91
C ASN A 188 -8.04 -85.51 51.21
N ASN A 189 -8.67 -85.23 50.08
CA ASN A 189 -10.08 -85.31 49.64
C ASN A 189 -10.89 -84.02 49.89
N ASN A 190 -11.83 -83.76 48.97
CA ASN A 190 -12.52 -82.49 48.75
C ASN A 190 -14.02 -82.66 49.05
N GLY A 191 -14.67 -81.74 49.76
CA GLY A 191 -16.13 -81.75 49.87
C GLY A 191 -16.76 -81.21 51.17
N SER A 192 -17.48 -80.10 51.01
CA SER A 192 -18.65 -79.64 51.76
C SER A 192 -19.21 -80.53 52.90
N LYS A 193 -19.18 -80.01 54.14
CA LYS A 193 -20.42 -79.68 54.86
C LYS A 193 -20.20 -78.81 56.11
N GLU A 194 -21.33 -78.26 56.54
CA GLU A 194 -21.56 -77.30 57.61
C GLU A 194 -20.93 -77.66 58.98
N LYS A 195 -20.74 -76.62 59.81
CA LYS A 195 -20.37 -76.62 61.25
C LYS A 195 -18.89 -76.80 61.59
N LEU A 196 -18.13 -75.70 61.60
CA LEU A 196 -17.13 -75.42 62.65
C LEU A 196 -16.71 -73.94 62.75
N PHE A 197 -17.70 -73.03 62.79
CA PHE A 197 -17.54 -71.80 63.58
C PHE A 197 -18.08 -72.10 64.98
N GLN A 198 -17.22 -72.58 65.88
CA GLN A 198 -17.60 -72.72 67.27
C GLN A 198 -17.52 -71.35 67.94
N SER A 199 -18.70 -70.84 68.29
CA SER A 199 -18.97 -69.49 68.75
C SER A 199 -18.15 -69.07 69.98
N LEU A 200 -17.01 -68.40 69.77
CA LEU A 200 -16.53 -67.40 70.72
C LEU A 200 -17.48 -66.20 70.63
N ASN A 201 -18.35 -66.06 71.63
CA ASN A 201 -19.34 -64.99 71.73
C ASN A 201 -18.87 -63.97 72.77
N PRO A 202 -18.10 -62.93 72.40
CA PRO A 202 -17.82 -61.81 73.28
C PRO A 202 -19.11 -61.02 73.49
N LYS A 203 -19.87 -61.38 74.52
CA LYS A 203 -21.02 -60.59 74.99
C LYS A 203 -20.56 -59.17 75.32
N GLY A 204 -20.92 -58.21 74.47
CA GLY A 204 -20.85 -56.78 74.82
C GLY A 204 -19.92 -55.89 73.99
N ILE A 205 -19.62 -56.21 72.72
CA ILE A 205 -18.97 -55.25 71.81
C ILE A 205 -19.84 -54.98 70.57
N ASN A 206 -20.58 -53.87 70.65
CA ASN A 206 -21.21 -53.09 69.57
C ASN A 206 -22.03 -53.82 68.49
N GLY A 207 -23.34 -53.53 68.43
CA GLY A 207 -24.30 -54.10 67.46
C GLY A 207 -24.13 -53.61 66.03
N ILE A 208 -23.03 -54.00 65.37
CA ILE A 208 -22.69 -53.70 63.99
C ILE A 208 -23.03 -54.92 63.11
N ASP A 209 -23.92 -54.75 62.12
CA ASP A 209 -24.21 -55.81 61.14
C ASP A 209 -23.11 -55.86 60.07
N PHE A 210 -22.02 -56.55 60.39
CA PHE A 210 -20.89 -56.76 59.48
C PHE A 210 -21.30 -57.35 58.12
N LYS A 211 -22.36 -58.18 58.07
CA LYS A 211 -22.84 -58.79 56.83
C LYS A 211 -23.60 -57.79 55.97
N GLY A 212 -24.45 -56.96 56.58
CA GLY A 212 -25.11 -55.83 55.93
C GLY A 212 -24.12 -54.80 55.40
N GLU A 213 -23.10 -54.45 56.19
CA GLU A 213 -22.02 -53.53 55.78
C GLU A 213 -21.22 -54.07 54.59
N ALA A 214 -20.77 -55.34 54.63
CA ALA A 214 -20.02 -55.95 53.54
C ALA A 214 -20.83 -56.05 52.21
N ILE A 215 -22.14 -56.35 52.30
CA ILE A 215 -23.04 -56.34 51.13
C ILE A 215 -23.16 -54.93 50.55
N THR A 216 -23.36 -53.93 51.41
CA THR A 216 -23.55 -52.53 51.01
C THR A 216 -22.25 -51.92 50.46
N PHE A 217 -21.08 -52.28 51.01
CA PHE A 217 -19.76 -51.90 50.49
C PHE A 217 -19.55 -52.45 49.07
N LYS A 218 -19.90 -53.73 48.85
CA LYS A 218 -19.83 -54.37 47.53
C LYS A 218 -20.77 -53.69 46.52
N ALA A 219 -22.00 -53.37 46.93
CA ALA A 219 -22.96 -52.67 46.09
C ALA A 219 -22.49 -51.25 45.73
N THR A 220 -22.00 -50.49 46.71
CA THR A 220 -21.52 -49.10 46.51
C THR A 220 -20.28 -49.06 45.63
N THR A 221 -19.33 -49.98 45.82
CA THR A 221 -18.15 -50.10 44.96
C THR A 221 -18.53 -50.45 43.52
N ALA A 222 -19.49 -51.35 43.31
CA ALA A 222 -20.01 -51.66 41.99
C ALA A 222 -20.73 -50.45 41.34
N GLY A 223 -21.44 -49.65 42.12
CA GLY A 223 -22.04 -48.39 41.68
C GLY A 223 -21.00 -47.38 41.18
N ILE A 224 -19.90 -47.19 41.91
CA ILE A 224 -18.79 -46.32 41.48
C ILE A 224 -18.19 -46.80 40.16
N LEU A 225 -17.91 -48.10 40.02
CA LEU A 225 -17.34 -48.67 38.79
C LEU A 225 -18.26 -48.47 37.57
N ALA A 226 -19.57 -48.66 37.74
CA ALA A 226 -20.56 -48.39 36.70
C ALA A 226 -20.62 -46.90 36.32
N THR A 227 -20.58 -46.01 37.30
CA THR A 227 -20.60 -44.55 37.08
C THR A 227 -19.31 -44.06 36.41
N LEU A 228 -18.14 -44.58 36.81
CA LEU A 228 -16.85 -44.31 36.15
C LEU A 228 -16.87 -44.75 34.67
N SER A 229 -17.37 -45.95 34.38
CA SER A 229 -17.53 -46.45 33.01
C SER A 229 -18.40 -45.50 32.17
N HIS A 230 -19.51 -45.04 32.73
CA HIS A 230 -20.39 -44.07 32.05
C HIS A 230 -19.75 -42.69 31.85
N CYS A 231 -18.92 -42.22 32.80
CA CYS A 231 -18.14 -41.00 32.64
C CYS A 231 -17.13 -41.11 31.48
N ILE A 232 -16.47 -42.27 31.34
CA ILE A 232 -15.56 -42.56 30.22
C ILE A 232 -16.34 -42.52 28.89
N ASP A 233 -17.48 -43.19 28.78
CA ASP A 233 -18.34 -43.16 27.58
C ASP A 233 -18.75 -41.73 27.18
N LEU A 234 -19.07 -40.88 28.16
CA LEU A 234 -19.41 -39.47 27.93
C LEU A 234 -18.22 -38.64 27.46
N MET A 235 -17.01 -38.94 27.95
CA MET A 235 -15.76 -38.31 27.50
C MET A 235 -15.40 -38.74 26.08
N VAL A 236 -15.45 -40.04 25.76
CA VAL A 236 -15.21 -40.56 24.40
C VAL A 236 -16.20 -39.95 23.39
N LYS A 237 -17.50 -39.92 23.71
CA LYS A 237 -18.52 -39.26 22.86
C LYS A 237 -18.29 -37.76 22.68
N ARG A 238 -17.68 -37.09 23.66
CA ARG A 238 -17.30 -35.68 23.57
C ARG A 238 -16.08 -35.51 22.67
N GLU A 239 -15.07 -36.34 22.81
CA GLU A 239 -13.86 -36.38 21.99
C GLU A 239 -14.20 -36.62 20.51
N ASP A 240 -14.98 -37.66 20.21
CA ASP A 240 -15.56 -37.94 18.89
C ASP A 240 -16.25 -36.72 18.26
N SER A 241 -17.01 -35.98 19.08
CA SER A 241 -17.73 -34.79 18.64
C SER A 241 -16.81 -33.58 18.41
N TRP A 242 -15.63 -33.54 19.03
CA TRP A 242 -14.61 -32.53 18.77
C TRP A 242 -13.75 -32.90 17.57
N GLN A 243 -13.37 -34.17 17.42
CA GLN A 243 -12.65 -34.67 16.24
C GLN A 243 -13.45 -34.37 14.97
N LYS A 244 -14.74 -34.75 14.93
CA LYS A 244 -15.66 -34.45 13.81
C LYS A 244 -15.85 -32.95 13.52
N ARG A 245 -15.52 -32.05 14.46
CA ARG A 245 -15.50 -30.59 14.24
C ARG A 245 -14.16 -30.13 13.68
N LEU A 246 -13.05 -30.64 14.24
CA LEU A 246 -11.71 -30.39 13.75
C LEU A 246 -11.56 -30.85 12.30
N ASP A 247 -12.01 -32.06 11.97
CA ASP A 247 -11.98 -32.61 10.60
C ASP A 247 -12.73 -31.73 9.61
N LYS A 248 -13.90 -31.20 10.00
CA LYS A 248 -14.68 -30.27 9.18
C LYS A 248 -13.96 -28.93 8.97
N GLU A 249 -13.26 -28.43 9.98
CA GLU A 249 -12.52 -27.17 9.87
C GLU A 249 -11.23 -27.33 9.05
N MET A 250 -10.54 -28.46 9.19
CA MET A 250 -9.41 -28.84 8.34
C MET A 250 -9.85 -28.98 6.88
N GLU A 251 -10.99 -29.63 6.61
CA GLU A 251 -11.54 -29.77 5.25
C GLU A 251 -11.96 -28.43 4.64
N LYS A 252 -12.55 -27.51 5.42
CA LYS A 252 -12.78 -26.13 4.95
C LYS A 252 -11.46 -25.42 4.62
N ARG A 253 -10.47 -25.51 5.51
CA ARG A 253 -9.15 -24.88 5.30
C ARG A 253 -8.49 -25.42 4.03
N ARG A 254 -8.52 -26.75 3.82
CA ARG A 254 -8.02 -27.41 2.60
C ARG A 254 -8.71 -26.87 1.35
N ARG A 255 -10.04 -26.78 1.34
CA ARG A 255 -10.82 -26.20 0.21
C ARG A 255 -10.47 -24.74 -0.06
N ILE A 256 -10.33 -23.92 0.99
CA ILE A 256 -9.94 -22.52 0.84
C ILE A 256 -8.52 -22.42 0.27
N GLU A 257 -7.57 -23.19 0.79
CA GLU A 257 -6.19 -23.22 0.32
C GLU A 257 -6.06 -23.73 -1.13
N GLU A 258 -6.86 -24.73 -1.52
CA GLU A 258 -6.96 -25.22 -2.90
C GLU A 258 -7.60 -24.16 -3.82
N SER A 259 -8.66 -23.48 -3.37
CA SER A 259 -9.26 -22.38 -4.14
C SER A 259 -8.28 -21.21 -4.32
N TYR A 260 -7.47 -20.90 -3.30
CA TYR A 260 -6.43 -19.88 -3.34
C TYR A 260 -5.27 -20.28 -4.28
N LYS A 261 -4.80 -21.53 -4.22
CA LYS A 261 -3.81 -22.08 -5.16
C LYS A 261 -4.33 -22.10 -6.60
N SER A 262 -5.62 -22.41 -6.80
CA SER A 262 -6.26 -22.36 -8.13
C SER A 262 -6.35 -20.92 -8.65
N ALA A 263 -6.80 -19.97 -7.84
CA ALA A 263 -6.86 -18.56 -8.19
C ALA A 263 -5.47 -17.98 -8.49
N LEU A 264 -4.44 -18.35 -7.70
CA LEU A 264 -3.05 -17.97 -7.93
C LEU A 264 -2.50 -18.54 -9.26
N ASN A 265 -2.88 -19.78 -9.61
CA ASN A 265 -2.50 -20.39 -10.88
C ASN A 265 -3.28 -19.81 -12.07
N GLU A 266 -4.54 -19.38 -11.90
CA GLU A 266 -5.25 -18.59 -12.91
C GLU A 266 -4.62 -17.20 -13.10
N LEU A 267 -4.23 -16.54 -12.01
CA LEU A 267 -3.51 -15.26 -12.07
C LEU A 267 -2.21 -15.41 -12.87
N LYS A 268 -1.45 -16.48 -12.61
CA LYS A 268 -0.23 -16.83 -13.36
C LYS A 268 -0.48 -17.23 -14.82
N LYS A 269 -1.68 -17.71 -15.17
CA LYS A 269 -2.08 -18.02 -16.56
C LYS A 269 -2.64 -16.83 -17.33
N LYS A 270 -3.11 -15.79 -16.63
CA LYS A 270 -3.55 -14.51 -17.21
C LYS A 270 -2.39 -13.52 -17.44
N SER A 271 -1.14 -13.98 -17.34
CA SER A 271 0.09 -13.22 -17.61
C SER A 271 0.42 -13.05 -19.10
N HIS A 272 -0.51 -13.39 -20.00
CA HIS A 272 -0.48 -12.98 -21.40
C HIS A 272 -1.80 -12.27 -21.70
N PHE A 273 -1.68 -11.09 -22.34
CA PHE A 273 -2.72 -10.06 -22.55
C PHE A 273 -3.07 -9.18 -21.33
N GLY A 274 -2.22 -8.17 -21.10
CA GLY A 274 -2.56 -6.91 -20.45
C GLY A 274 -2.06 -5.75 -21.32
N GLY A 275 -2.90 -4.74 -21.58
CA GLY A 275 -2.52 -3.56 -22.38
C GLY A 275 -1.76 -2.49 -21.58
N PRO A 276 -1.36 -1.37 -22.21
CA PRO A 276 -0.42 -0.39 -21.64
C PRO A 276 -0.88 0.28 -20.33
N ASP A 277 -2.17 0.23 -19.99
CA ASP A 277 -2.72 0.81 -18.76
C ASP A 277 -2.43 -0.02 -17.49
N TYR A 278 -1.77 -1.19 -17.60
CA TYR A 278 -1.42 -2.06 -16.47
C TYR A 278 0.03 -1.94 -15.97
N GLU A 279 0.87 -1.12 -16.62
CA GLU A 279 2.33 -1.10 -16.39
C GLU A 279 2.82 0.08 -15.52
N GLU A 280 1.93 1.00 -15.11
CA GLU A 280 2.33 2.24 -14.45
C GLU A 280 2.15 2.20 -12.92
N GLY A 281 3.27 2.25 -12.19
CA GLY A 281 3.32 2.43 -10.74
C GLY A 281 4.30 1.47 -10.04
N PRO A 282 4.43 1.56 -8.69
CA PRO A 282 5.38 0.77 -7.91
C PRO A 282 5.08 -0.75 -7.84
N ASN A 283 4.07 -1.22 -8.57
CA ASN A 283 3.66 -2.63 -8.65
C ASN A 283 3.80 -3.21 -10.07
N SER A 284 4.51 -2.53 -10.97
CA SER A 284 4.72 -3.02 -12.34
C SER A 284 5.48 -4.35 -12.34
N LEU A 285 5.07 -5.29 -13.20
CA LEU A 285 5.61 -6.65 -13.28
C LEU A 285 6.70 -6.82 -14.35
N ILE A 286 7.01 -5.76 -15.08
CA ILE A 286 8.15 -5.67 -15.98
C ILE A 286 9.45 -5.85 -15.16
N ASN A 287 10.40 -6.61 -15.68
CA ASN A 287 11.71 -6.76 -15.03
C ASN A 287 12.55 -5.49 -15.24
N GLU A 288 13.58 -5.28 -14.41
CA GLU A 288 14.36 -4.04 -14.45
C GLU A 288 15.00 -3.79 -15.82
N ASP A 289 15.55 -4.83 -16.46
CA ASP A 289 16.22 -4.70 -17.77
C ASP A 289 15.23 -4.30 -18.87
N GLU A 290 14.10 -4.99 -19.00
CA GLU A 290 13.03 -4.68 -19.98
C GLU A 290 12.40 -3.30 -19.72
N PHE A 291 12.38 -2.86 -18.47
CA PHE A 291 11.95 -1.51 -18.08
C PHE A 291 12.95 -0.43 -18.51
N PHE A 292 14.26 -0.67 -18.35
CA PHE A 292 15.29 0.24 -18.84
C PHE A 292 15.27 0.32 -20.38
N ASP A 293 15.15 -0.80 -21.07
CA ASP A 293 14.98 -0.86 -22.53
C ASP A 293 13.74 -0.07 -22.98
N ALA A 294 12.60 -0.21 -22.27
CA ALA A 294 11.37 0.51 -22.59
C ALA A 294 11.51 2.04 -22.37
N VAL A 295 12.15 2.46 -21.28
CA VAL A 295 12.43 3.87 -20.97
C VAL A 295 13.39 4.46 -22.00
N GLU A 296 14.51 3.79 -22.31
CA GLU A 296 15.47 4.23 -23.32
C GLU A 296 14.82 4.31 -24.71
N ALA A 297 14.09 3.27 -25.14
CA ALA A 297 13.39 3.27 -26.41
C ALA A 297 12.23 4.29 -26.50
N ALA A 298 11.62 4.69 -25.39
CA ALA A 298 10.64 5.79 -25.36
C ALA A 298 11.32 7.15 -25.57
N LEU A 299 12.49 7.33 -24.99
CA LEU A 299 13.27 8.56 -25.09
C LEU A 299 13.95 8.69 -26.47
N ASP A 300 14.48 7.60 -27.03
CA ASP A 300 14.95 7.53 -28.43
C ASP A 300 13.85 7.88 -29.44
N ARG A 301 12.60 7.49 -29.15
CA ARG A 301 11.44 7.88 -29.96
C ARG A 301 11.17 9.38 -29.83
N GLN A 302 11.33 9.95 -28.63
CA GLN A 302 11.17 11.38 -28.41
C GLN A 302 12.24 12.19 -29.17
N ASP A 303 13.49 11.74 -29.20
CA ASP A 303 14.59 12.37 -29.93
C ASP A 303 14.36 12.33 -31.45
N LYS A 304 13.91 11.20 -31.99
CA LYS A 304 13.56 11.08 -33.43
C LYS A 304 12.42 12.01 -33.84
N ILE A 305 11.43 12.23 -32.97
CA ILE A 305 10.34 13.20 -33.20
C ILE A 305 10.88 14.64 -33.15
N GLU A 306 11.81 14.93 -32.23
CA GLU A 306 12.46 16.23 -32.13
C GLU A 306 13.28 16.57 -33.38
N GLU A 307 14.12 15.64 -33.86
CA GLU A 307 14.91 15.83 -35.09
C GLU A 307 14.03 16.11 -36.32
N GLN A 308 12.94 15.36 -36.49
CA GLN A 308 11.97 15.58 -37.57
C GLN A 308 11.34 16.97 -37.48
N SER A 309 10.87 17.37 -36.29
CA SER A 309 10.25 18.68 -36.07
C SER A 309 11.22 19.86 -36.29
N GLN A 310 12.50 19.69 -35.96
CA GLN A 310 13.52 20.70 -36.19
C GLN A 310 13.83 20.83 -37.68
N THR A 311 13.99 19.71 -38.38
CA THR A 311 14.23 19.69 -39.84
C THR A 311 13.11 20.38 -40.61
N GLU A 312 11.86 20.24 -40.15
CA GLU A 312 10.70 20.91 -40.73
C GLU A 312 10.67 22.42 -40.41
N LYS A 313 11.01 22.84 -39.19
CA LYS A 313 11.15 24.26 -38.82
C LYS A 313 12.24 24.98 -39.65
N THR A 314 13.41 24.36 -39.84
CA THR A 314 14.51 24.96 -40.64
C THR A 314 14.13 25.17 -42.11
N ARG A 315 13.12 24.46 -42.61
CA ARG A 315 12.57 24.61 -43.97
C ARG A 315 11.64 25.82 -44.12
N ILE A 316 11.14 26.40 -43.03
CA ILE A 316 10.15 27.49 -43.03
C ILE A 316 10.71 28.70 -42.28
N GLN A 317 11.81 29.25 -42.79
CA GLN A 317 12.40 30.47 -42.23
C GLN A 317 11.59 31.70 -42.69
N ARG A 318 10.74 32.24 -41.80
CA ARG A 318 10.16 33.58 -41.99
C ARG A 318 11.23 34.64 -41.73
N SER A 319 11.36 35.57 -42.66
CA SER A 319 12.11 36.81 -42.47
C SER A 319 11.25 37.81 -41.69
N ASP A 320 11.67 38.19 -40.49
CA ASP A 320 11.12 39.33 -39.77
C ASP A 320 12.25 40.25 -39.26
N ALA A 321 11.96 41.55 -39.23
CA ALA A 321 12.98 42.61 -39.15
C ALA A 321 13.34 43.01 -37.70
N VAL A 322 14.57 43.47 -37.54
CA VAL A 322 15.13 43.94 -36.26
C VAL A 322 14.61 45.35 -35.92
N PRO A 323 14.04 45.58 -34.73
CA PRO A 323 13.92 46.93 -34.15
C PRO A 323 15.28 47.39 -33.61
N LEU A 324 15.70 48.60 -33.99
CA LEU A 324 16.93 49.23 -33.52
C LEU A 324 16.60 50.19 -32.37
N GLY A 325 17.31 50.13 -31.23
CA GLY A 325 17.24 51.17 -30.20
C GLY A 325 17.60 50.71 -28.78
N ASP A 326 18.78 51.11 -28.30
CA ASP A 326 19.15 51.02 -26.89
C ASP A 326 18.31 51.96 -26.01
N ALA A 327 17.85 51.46 -24.85
CA ALA A 327 17.12 52.27 -23.87
C ALA A 327 17.39 51.87 -22.41
N TYR A 328 18.64 51.59 -22.05
CA TYR A 328 19.04 51.39 -20.64
C TYR A 328 19.58 52.67 -20.01
N SER A 329 18.70 53.60 -19.59
CA SER A 329 18.97 54.53 -18.47
C SER A 329 17.78 55.42 -18.06
N SER A 330 17.73 55.69 -16.75
CA SER A 330 16.90 56.68 -16.03
C SER A 330 15.44 56.32 -15.72
N SER A 331 15.04 56.66 -14.49
CA SER A 331 13.79 56.26 -13.84
C SER A 331 12.57 56.96 -14.42
N GLY A 332 11.77 56.25 -15.21
CA GLY A 332 10.48 56.71 -15.72
C GLY A 332 9.30 56.26 -14.84
N THR A 333 8.71 57.17 -14.06
CA THR A 333 7.45 56.91 -13.35
C THR A 333 6.30 56.78 -14.34
N HIS A 334 5.59 55.65 -14.34
CA HIS A 334 4.34 55.53 -15.10
C HIS A 334 3.14 55.01 -14.30
N ARG A 335 1.97 55.36 -14.81
CA ARG A 335 0.78 55.70 -14.02
C ARG A 335 -0.41 54.87 -14.47
N PHE A 336 -0.55 53.65 -13.94
CA PHE A 336 -1.83 52.94 -13.76
C PHE A 336 -1.59 51.64 -12.96
N SER A 337 -1.42 51.76 -11.64
CA SER A 337 -1.50 50.62 -10.72
C SER A 337 -2.82 50.72 -9.97
N GLU A 338 -3.85 50.04 -10.48
CA GLU A 338 -5.04 49.74 -9.67
C GLU A 338 -4.75 48.56 -8.75
N LYS A 339 -4.26 48.89 -7.56
CA LYS A 339 -4.44 48.11 -6.32
C LYS A 339 -4.24 46.58 -6.41
N LYS A 340 -3.03 46.14 -6.76
CA LYS A 340 -2.41 45.02 -6.01
C LYS A 340 -1.56 45.61 -4.87
N SER A 341 -1.48 44.89 -3.75
CA SER A 341 -0.77 45.34 -2.55
C SER A 341 0.73 45.51 -2.79
N ALA A 342 1.24 46.72 -2.58
CA ALA A 342 2.66 47.06 -2.79
C ALA A 342 3.66 46.21 -1.98
N SER A 343 3.18 45.48 -0.95
CA SER A 343 3.98 44.54 -0.16
C SER A 343 4.44 43.30 -0.94
N ALA A 344 3.60 42.74 -1.81
CA ALA A 344 3.94 41.50 -2.54
C ALA A 344 5.10 41.75 -3.53
N PHE A 345 5.05 42.87 -4.26
CA PHE A 345 6.10 43.27 -5.18
C PHE A 345 7.46 43.45 -4.48
N THR A 346 7.48 43.98 -3.26
CA THR A 346 8.73 44.05 -2.47
C THR A 346 9.21 42.70 -1.95
N GLU A 347 8.31 41.75 -1.69
CA GLU A 347 8.66 40.42 -1.19
C GLU A 347 9.32 39.57 -2.29
N ASP A 348 8.75 39.56 -3.50
CA ASP A 348 9.34 38.85 -4.66
C ASP A 348 10.73 39.40 -5.03
N LEU A 349 10.93 40.73 -5.04
CA LEU A 349 12.25 41.31 -5.32
C LEU A 349 13.27 40.99 -4.22
N LEU A 350 12.87 40.98 -2.94
CA LEU A 350 13.76 40.58 -1.84
C LEU A 350 14.16 39.09 -1.96
N ALA A 351 13.21 38.22 -2.32
CA ALA A 351 13.48 36.82 -2.59
C ALA A 351 14.47 36.62 -3.75
N VAL A 352 14.38 37.41 -4.83
CA VAL A 352 15.38 37.38 -5.91
C VAL A 352 16.77 37.69 -5.39
N GLU A 353 16.96 38.76 -4.61
CA GLU A 353 18.29 39.12 -4.10
C GLU A 353 18.85 38.10 -3.10
N GLU A 354 18.00 37.49 -2.25
CA GLU A 354 18.41 36.37 -1.38
C GLU A 354 18.90 35.16 -2.20
N MET A 355 18.15 34.77 -3.23
CA MET A 355 18.49 33.62 -4.08
C MET A 355 19.75 33.89 -4.91
N VAL A 356 19.92 35.09 -5.45
CA VAL A 356 21.15 35.53 -6.15
C VAL A 356 22.35 35.45 -5.20
N GLN A 357 22.26 36.01 -4.00
CA GLN A 357 23.35 36.00 -3.02
C GLN A 357 23.70 34.57 -2.57
N SER A 358 22.71 33.70 -2.39
CA SER A 358 22.90 32.28 -2.08
C SER A 358 23.67 31.56 -3.18
N HIS A 359 23.29 31.76 -4.45
CA HIS A 359 24.02 31.18 -5.58
C HIS A 359 25.45 31.70 -5.70
N MET A 360 25.67 33.00 -5.56
CA MET A 360 27.03 33.58 -5.58
C MET A 360 27.91 33.03 -4.45
N THR A 361 27.34 32.75 -3.27
CA THR A 361 28.09 32.27 -2.10
C THR A 361 28.44 30.77 -2.19
N TYR A 362 27.50 29.94 -2.67
CA TYR A 362 27.63 28.48 -2.61
C TYR A 362 27.82 27.79 -3.96
N SER A 363 27.22 28.30 -5.04
CA SER A 363 27.18 27.58 -6.32
C SER A 363 28.48 27.69 -7.13
N LEU A 364 29.31 28.71 -6.88
CA LEU A 364 30.61 28.90 -7.57
C LEU A 364 31.76 28.08 -6.98
N GLN A 365 31.62 27.52 -5.77
CA GLN A 365 32.68 26.74 -5.08
C GLN A 365 33.11 25.52 -5.91
N ASP A 366 34.42 25.28 -6.08
CA ASP A 366 34.87 24.12 -6.87
C ASP A 366 34.44 22.78 -6.24
N VAL A 367 34.04 21.86 -7.09
CA VAL A 367 33.58 20.51 -6.73
C VAL A 367 34.48 19.41 -7.28
N GLY A 368 35.49 19.74 -8.10
CA GLY A 368 36.39 18.75 -8.70
C GLY A 368 37.22 17.95 -7.69
N GLY A 369 37.42 18.49 -6.48
CA GLY A 369 38.08 17.82 -5.36
C GLY A 369 37.15 17.38 -4.22
N ASP A 370 35.84 17.60 -4.30
CA ASP A 370 34.89 17.25 -3.24
C ASP A 370 34.36 15.82 -3.46
N ALA A 371 34.74 14.91 -2.55
CA ALA A 371 34.32 13.50 -2.59
C ALA A 371 32.79 13.29 -2.47
N ASN A 372 32.03 14.30 -2.07
CA ASN A 372 30.56 14.26 -2.05
C ASN A 372 29.93 14.46 -3.43
N TRP A 373 30.70 14.92 -4.44
CA TRP A 373 30.23 15.11 -5.80
C TRP A 373 30.75 14.01 -6.74
N GLN A 374 29.84 13.30 -7.37
CA GLN A 374 30.13 12.29 -8.39
C GLN A 374 30.21 12.97 -9.76
N LEU A 375 31.36 12.90 -10.43
CA LEU A 375 31.47 13.25 -11.84
C LEU A 375 30.70 12.21 -12.67
N VAL A 376 29.64 12.65 -13.35
CA VAL A 376 28.72 11.79 -14.11
C VAL A 376 29.16 11.67 -15.57
N ILE A 377 29.52 12.80 -16.18
CA ILE A 377 29.90 12.96 -17.59
C ILE A 377 30.99 14.04 -17.70
N GLU A 378 31.96 13.79 -18.58
CA GLU A 378 32.98 14.76 -19.01
C GLU A 378 33.08 14.71 -20.55
N GLU A 379 32.73 15.81 -21.22
CA GLU A 379 32.79 15.98 -22.68
C GLU A 379 33.58 17.24 -23.02
N GLY A 380 34.89 17.08 -23.24
CA GLY A 380 35.80 18.19 -23.51
C GLY A 380 35.85 19.18 -22.34
N GLU A 381 35.40 20.41 -22.57
CA GLU A 381 35.31 21.46 -21.55
C GLU A 381 34.04 21.36 -20.68
N MET A 382 33.10 20.45 -20.96
CA MET A 382 31.87 20.27 -20.18
C MET A 382 32.07 19.17 -19.13
N LYS A 383 31.78 19.47 -17.86
CA LYS A 383 31.79 18.51 -16.76
C LYS A 383 30.46 18.57 -16.01
N VAL A 384 29.82 17.43 -15.79
CA VAL A 384 28.52 17.33 -15.12
C VAL A 384 28.66 16.48 -13.86
N TYR A 385 28.39 17.08 -12.72
CA TYR A 385 28.48 16.47 -11.39
C TYR A 385 27.09 16.33 -10.77
N ARG A 386 26.89 15.27 -9.98
CA ARG A 386 25.72 15.09 -9.12
C ARG A 386 26.12 14.72 -7.70
N ARG A 387 25.24 14.99 -6.74
CA ARG A 387 25.27 14.34 -5.43
C ARG A 387 23.99 13.55 -5.25
N GLU A 388 24.08 12.28 -4.86
CA GLU A 388 22.88 11.47 -4.64
C GLU A 388 22.24 11.83 -3.30
N VAL A 389 20.97 12.27 -3.33
CA VAL A 389 20.20 12.72 -2.16
C VAL A 389 18.75 12.25 -2.31
N GLU A 390 18.26 11.53 -1.31
CA GLU A 390 16.86 11.09 -1.24
C GLU A 390 16.25 11.49 0.10
N GLU A 391 15.12 12.20 0.06
CA GLU A 391 14.33 12.56 1.23
C GLU A 391 12.95 11.93 1.14
N ASN A 392 12.55 11.13 2.12
CA ASN A 392 11.26 10.42 2.14
C ASN A 392 11.00 9.55 0.88
N GLY A 393 12.06 9.01 0.26
CA GLY A 393 11.97 8.25 -0.99
C GLY A 393 11.76 9.10 -2.25
N ILE A 394 11.94 10.42 -2.15
CA ILE A 394 11.93 11.37 -3.27
C ILE A 394 13.38 11.74 -3.59
N VAL A 395 13.79 11.54 -4.84
CA VAL A 395 15.10 11.97 -5.34
C VAL A 395 15.16 13.49 -5.43
N LEU A 396 16.17 14.07 -4.79
CA LEU A 396 16.48 15.51 -4.79
C LEU A 396 17.88 15.81 -5.34
N ASP A 397 18.56 14.81 -5.91
CA ASP A 397 19.96 14.81 -6.37
C ASP A 397 20.43 16.20 -6.90
N PRO A 398 21.19 16.98 -6.11
CA PRO A 398 21.74 18.25 -6.57
C PRO A 398 22.67 18.04 -7.76
N LEU A 399 22.48 18.83 -8.82
CA LEU A 399 23.32 18.82 -10.00
C LEU A 399 24.12 20.13 -10.08
N LYS A 400 25.41 20.01 -10.37
CA LYS A 400 26.28 21.11 -10.78
C LYS A 400 27.03 20.73 -12.04
N ALA A 401 27.03 21.59 -13.04
CA ALA A 401 27.82 21.45 -14.25
C ALA A 401 28.69 22.68 -14.47
N THR A 402 29.87 22.46 -15.04
CA THR A 402 30.77 23.52 -15.48
C THR A 402 31.06 23.37 -16.98
N HIS A 403 31.18 24.48 -17.69
CA HIS A 403 31.50 24.47 -19.12
C HIS A 403 32.25 25.74 -19.56
N SER A 404 33.21 25.60 -20.48
CA SER A 404 33.94 26.73 -21.08
C SER A 404 33.53 26.90 -22.55
N VAL A 405 32.88 28.00 -22.91
CA VAL A 405 32.34 28.25 -24.26
C VAL A 405 33.06 29.43 -24.92
N LYS A 406 33.71 29.19 -26.06
CA LYS A 406 34.42 30.23 -26.83
C LYS A 406 33.46 31.08 -27.66
N GLY A 407 33.82 32.33 -27.91
CA GLY A 407 33.10 33.18 -28.87
C GLY A 407 31.82 33.85 -28.38
N VAL A 408 31.47 33.67 -27.10
CA VAL A 408 30.29 34.25 -26.46
C VAL A 408 30.63 34.87 -25.11
N THR A 409 29.85 35.84 -24.67
CA THR A 409 29.95 36.43 -23.32
C THR A 409 28.96 35.81 -22.35
N GLY A 410 29.16 36.02 -21.05
CA GLY A 410 28.16 35.69 -20.03
C GLY A 410 26.85 36.46 -20.16
N HIS A 411 26.90 37.70 -20.68
CA HIS A 411 25.68 38.48 -20.96
C HIS A 411 24.85 37.81 -22.06
N GLU A 412 25.48 37.45 -23.18
CA GLU A 412 24.82 36.77 -24.31
C GLU A 412 24.21 35.44 -23.85
N VAL A 413 24.97 34.63 -23.10
CA VAL A 413 24.49 33.34 -22.57
C VAL A 413 23.29 33.54 -21.63
N CYS A 414 23.37 34.46 -20.68
CA CYS A 414 22.26 34.73 -19.76
C CYS A 414 21.03 35.30 -20.49
N HIS A 415 21.21 36.18 -21.48
CA HIS A 415 20.12 36.75 -22.27
C HIS A 415 19.32 35.66 -23.01
N TYR A 416 19.98 34.80 -23.78
CA TYR A 416 19.29 33.72 -24.51
C TYR A 416 18.70 32.61 -23.61
N PHE A 417 19.16 32.49 -22.35
CA PHE A 417 18.58 31.58 -21.37
C PHE A 417 17.31 32.15 -20.72
N TRP A 418 17.36 33.42 -20.32
CA TRP A 418 16.27 34.13 -19.65
C TRP A 418 15.13 34.51 -20.62
N ASP A 419 15.46 35.08 -21.77
CA ASP A 419 14.46 35.62 -22.71
C ASP A 419 13.58 34.51 -23.28
N THR A 420 12.31 34.59 -22.90
CA THR A 420 11.26 33.63 -23.26
C THR A 420 10.99 33.53 -24.75
N ALA A 421 11.29 34.57 -25.54
CA ALA A 421 11.10 34.57 -26.99
C ALA A 421 11.94 33.50 -27.70
N TYR A 422 13.12 33.17 -27.15
CA TYR A 422 14.03 32.17 -27.73
C TYR A 422 13.86 30.76 -27.17
N ARG A 423 13.01 30.58 -26.15
CA ARG A 423 12.92 29.31 -25.41
C ARG A 423 12.64 28.11 -26.32
N SER A 424 11.73 28.27 -27.27
CA SER A 424 11.28 27.19 -28.18
C SER A 424 12.27 26.77 -29.27
N ASP A 425 13.39 27.49 -29.41
CA ASP A 425 14.46 27.13 -30.35
C ASP A 425 15.41 26.09 -29.74
N TRP A 426 15.72 26.23 -28.44
CA TRP A 426 16.72 25.40 -27.76
C TRP A 426 16.13 24.38 -26.77
N GLU A 427 15.00 24.66 -26.12
CA GLU A 427 14.41 23.78 -25.12
C GLU A 427 13.65 22.59 -25.74
N THR A 428 13.88 21.40 -25.22
CA THR A 428 13.32 20.13 -25.74
C THR A 428 12.42 19.42 -24.74
N THR A 429 12.50 19.74 -23.45
CA THR A 429 11.80 19.02 -22.38
C THR A 429 10.40 19.58 -22.04
N ILE A 430 10.01 20.71 -22.63
CA ILE A 430 8.75 21.40 -22.35
C ILE A 430 7.67 21.02 -23.37
N GLU A 431 6.42 20.93 -22.89
CA GLU A 431 5.22 20.72 -23.71
C GLU A 431 4.35 21.99 -23.80
N ASN A 432 4.22 22.76 -22.71
CA ASN A 432 3.50 24.04 -22.69
C ASN A 432 4.29 25.06 -21.84
N PHE A 433 4.30 26.33 -22.26
CA PHE A 433 5.09 27.41 -21.67
C PHE A 433 4.29 28.72 -21.69
N ASN A 434 4.10 29.37 -20.54
CA ASN A 434 3.36 30.62 -20.43
C ASN A 434 4.00 31.56 -19.40
N VAL A 435 4.17 32.83 -19.76
CA VAL A 435 4.46 33.90 -18.80
C VAL A 435 3.17 34.23 -18.05
N VAL A 436 3.21 34.15 -16.72
CA VAL A 436 2.06 34.36 -15.82
C VAL A 436 1.96 35.82 -15.38
N GLU A 437 3.10 36.44 -15.06
CA GLU A 437 3.22 37.85 -14.66
C GLU A 437 4.61 38.38 -15.04
N THR A 438 4.69 39.66 -15.43
CA THR A 438 5.95 40.37 -15.64
C THR A 438 6.15 41.33 -14.48
N LEU A 439 7.20 41.11 -13.68
CA LEU A 439 7.51 41.92 -12.49
C LEU A 439 8.39 43.12 -12.87
N SER A 440 9.36 42.92 -13.76
CA SER A 440 10.23 43.97 -14.30
C SER A 440 10.81 43.55 -15.66
N ASP A 441 11.54 44.46 -16.31
CA ASP A 441 12.28 44.21 -17.56
C ASP A 441 13.34 43.08 -17.45
N ASN A 442 13.59 42.57 -16.24
CA ASN A 442 14.54 41.50 -15.95
C ASN A 442 14.01 40.46 -14.93
N ALA A 443 12.69 40.41 -14.67
CA ALA A 443 12.06 39.41 -13.82
C ALA A 443 10.63 39.07 -14.27
N VAL A 444 10.36 37.79 -14.48
CA VAL A 444 9.05 37.25 -14.91
C VAL A 444 8.67 36.01 -14.11
N ILE A 445 7.38 35.79 -13.85
CA ILE A 445 6.85 34.53 -13.32
C ILE A 445 6.39 33.68 -14.49
N VAL A 446 6.82 32.43 -14.53
CA VAL A 446 6.62 31.47 -15.62
C VAL A 446 5.94 30.22 -15.10
N TYR A 447 4.94 29.75 -15.85
CA TYR A 447 4.34 28.42 -15.70
C TYR A 447 4.67 27.56 -16.93
N GLN A 448 5.21 26.37 -16.69
CA GLN A 448 5.48 25.41 -17.77
C GLN A 448 5.13 23.97 -17.36
N THR A 449 4.78 23.15 -18.35
CA THR A 449 4.62 21.70 -18.19
C THR A 449 5.73 20.98 -18.94
N HIS A 450 6.38 20.02 -18.28
CA HIS A 450 7.40 19.18 -18.91
C HIS A 450 6.75 17.98 -19.59
N LYS A 451 7.40 17.47 -20.64
CA LYS A 451 7.06 16.19 -21.28
C LYS A 451 7.03 15.08 -20.22
N ARG A 452 6.08 14.16 -20.36
CA ARG A 452 5.90 13.09 -19.37
C ARG A 452 7.08 12.11 -19.38
N VAL A 453 7.71 11.92 -18.22
CA VAL A 453 8.70 10.87 -17.99
C VAL A 453 7.99 9.64 -17.42
N TRP A 454 7.75 8.64 -18.27
CA TRP A 454 7.15 7.36 -17.88
C TRP A 454 8.04 6.60 -16.88
N PRO A 455 7.48 5.86 -15.89
CA PRO A 455 6.05 5.64 -15.60
C PRO A 455 5.40 6.75 -14.75
N ALA A 456 6.15 7.80 -14.40
CA ALA A 456 5.70 8.79 -13.45
C ALA A 456 4.65 9.76 -14.06
N SER A 457 3.87 10.42 -13.20
CA SER A 457 2.93 11.47 -13.63
C SER A 457 3.65 12.65 -14.30
N GLN A 458 2.96 13.38 -15.17
CA GLN A 458 3.49 14.61 -15.76
C GLN A 458 3.83 15.65 -14.67
N ARG A 459 4.88 16.45 -14.89
CA ARG A 459 5.29 17.54 -13.99
C ARG A 459 4.93 18.90 -14.57
N ASP A 460 4.36 19.76 -13.73
CA ASP A 460 4.32 21.21 -13.97
C ASP A 460 5.28 21.91 -13.00
N VAL A 461 5.72 23.12 -13.38
CA VAL A 461 6.53 23.97 -12.52
C VAL A 461 6.10 25.42 -12.71
N LEU A 462 6.01 26.12 -11.59
CA LEU A 462 5.77 27.55 -11.47
C LEU A 462 7.01 28.15 -10.82
N TYR A 463 7.60 29.18 -11.44
CA TYR A 463 8.86 29.75 -10.98
C TYR A 463 9.04 31.22 -11.39
N LEU A 464 9.76 31.97 -10.56
CA LEU A 464 10.26 33.31 -10.89
C LEU A 464 11.60 33.15 -11.61
N SER A 465 11.71 33.76 -12.79
CA SER A 465 12.91 33.82 -13.62
C SER A 465 13.46 35.25 -13.63
N ALA A 466 14.63 35.46 -13.02
CA ALA A 466 15.25 36.78 -12.93
C ALA A 466 16.68 36.78 -13.46
N MET A 467 17.02 37.81 -14.24
CA MET A 467 18.37 38.06 -14.74
C MET A 467 19.02 39.21 -13.97
N ARG A 468 20.29 39.03 -13.60
CA ARG A 468 21.10 39.99 -12.83
C ARG A 468 22.54 40.06 -13.35
N LYS A 469 23.13 41.24 -13.26
CA LYS A 469 24.58 41.45 -13.34
C LYS A 469 25.10 41.73 -11.94
N ILE A 470 26.03 40.91 -11.46
CA ILE A 470 26.78 41.14 -10.23
C ILE A 470 28.12 41.76 -10.64
N MET A 471 28.36 42.99 -10.18
CA MET A 471 29.64 43.66 -10.37
C MET A 471 30.71 43.00 -9.49
N ALA A 472 31.92 42.85 -10.03
CA ALA A 472 33.04 42.34 -9.25
C ALA A 472 33.39 43.27 -8.07
N SER A 473 33.79 42.69 -6.93
CA SER A 473 34.24 43.46 -5.75
C SER A 473 35.67 43.98 -5.88
N ASN A 474 36.48 43.38 -6.76
CA ASN A 474 37.85 43.77 -7.05
C ASN A 474 38.04 43.85 -8.58
N GLU A 475 38.94 44.73 -9.05
CA GLU A 475 39.26 44.87 -10.49
C GLU A 475 39.87 43.62 -11.15
N ASN A 476 40.35 42.65 -10.34
CA ASN A 476 40.93 41.40 -10.82
C ASN A 476 39.90 40.29 -11.08
N ASP A 477 38.68 40.43 -10.55
CA ASP A 477 37.63 39.42 -10.68
C ASP A 477 36.68 39.81 -11.82
N PRO A 478 36.18 38.87 -12.64
CA PRO A 478 35.26 39.21 -13.73
C PRO A 478 33.84 39.49 -13.21
N ASP A 479 33.18 40.48 -13.80
CA ASP A 479 31.73 40.67 -13.65
C ASP A 479 31.00 39.36 -13.94
N THR A 480 29.99 39.06 -13.13
CA THR A 480 29.23 37.81 -13.21
C THR A 480 27.80 38.09 -13.65
N TRP A 481 27.39 37.49 -14.77
CA TRP A 481 26.00 37.45 -15.20
C TRP A 481 25.32 36.21 -14.63
N LEU A 482 24.09 36.36 -14.13
CA LEU A 482 23.35 35.29 -13.49
C LEU A 482 21.88 35.31 -13.90
N VAL A 483 21.32 34.15 -14.16
CA VAL A 483 19.88 33.93 -14.25
C VAL A 483 19.48 32.91 -13.19
N CYS A 484 18.57 33.28 -12.27
CA CYS A 484 17.98 32.36 -11.31
C CYS A 484 16.53 32.04 -11.69
N ASN A 485 16.18 30.76 -11.60
CA ASN A 485 14.86 30.20 -11.84
C ASN A 485 14.46 29.40 -10.59
N PHE A 486 13.64 29.99 -9.72
CA PHE A 486 13.25 29.38 -8.44
C PHE A 486 11.74 29.37 -8.25
N SER A 487 11.22 28.29 -7.66
CA SER A 487 9.78 28.11 -7.52
C SER A 487 9.14 29.08 -6.54
N VAL A 488 8.05 29.71 -6.99
CA VAL A 488 7.18 30.61 -6.23
C VAL A 488 5.73 30.12 -6.32
N ASP A 489 4.88 30.58 -5.41
CA ASP A 489 3.43 30.35 -5.46
C ASP A 489 2.75 31.58 -6.10
N HIS A 490 1.67 31.38 -6.87
CA HIS A 490 0.93 32.47 -7.53
C HIS A 490 -0.53 32.06 -7.81
N ASP A 491 -1.48 32.95 -7.48
CA ASP A 491 -2.93 32.68 -7.50
C ASP A 491 -3.46 32.19 -8.86
N ASN A 492 -2.93 32.72 -9.97
CA ASN A 492 -3.36 32.31 -11.32
C ASN A 492 -2.80 30.94 -11.77
N ALA A 493 -2.00 30.25 -10.95
CA ALA A 493 -1.27 29.04 -11.32
C ALA A 493 -1.29 27.95 -10.21
N LEU A 494 -2.44 27.81 -9.55
CA LEU A 494 -2.68 26.78 -8.52
C LEU A 494 -2.40 25.35 -9.04
N PRO A 495 -1.97 24.41 -8.18
CA PRO A 495 -1.78 23.01 -8.56
C PRO A 495 -3.05 22.38 -9.13
N THR A 496 -2.91 21.58 -10.20
CA THR A 496 -4.03 20.89 -10.84
C THR A 496 -3.91 19.38 -10.72
N SER A 497 -5.01 18.63 -10.82
CA SER A 497 -4.97 17.15 -10.77
C SER A 497 -4.33 16.49 -11.99
N ARG A 498 -3.90 17.25 -13.00
CA ARG A 498 -3.29 16.74 -14.24
C ARG A 498 -1.78 16.56 -14.13
N CYS A 499 -1.12 17.37 -13.29
CA CYS A 499 0.33 17.40 -13.15
C CYS A 499 0.73 17.40 -11.67
N VAL A 500 1.89 16.82 -11.36
CA VAL A 500 2.53 16.96 -10.05
C VAL A 500 3.40 18.21 -10.06
N ARG A 501 3.20 19.12 -9.10
CA ARG A 501 3.97 20.37 -8.98
C ARG A 501 5.39 20.10 -8.51
N ALA A 502 6.33 20.14 -9.44
CA ALA A 502 7.75 20.19 -9.10
C ALA A 502 8.11 21.54 -8.46
N LYS A 503 9.13 21.55 -7.60
CA LYS A 503 9.80 22.76 -7.13
C LYS A 503 11.24 22.77 -7.63
N ILE A 504 11.68 23.89 -8.18
CA ILE A 504 13.03 24.06 -8.71
C ILE A 504 13.78 25.17 -7.98
N ASN A 505 15.10 25.01 -7.93
CA ASN A 505 16.04 26.11 -7.74
C ASN A 505 17.22 25.90 -8.69
N ILE A 506 17.24 26.65 -9.79
CA ILE A 506 18.19 26.54 -10.89
C ILE A 506 18.90 27.88 -11.07
N ALA A 507 20.21 27.87 -11.29
CA ALA A 507 20.95 29.06 -11.72
C ALA A 507 21.91 28.77 -12.88
N MET A 508 21.90 29.68 -13.86
CA MET A 508 22.91 29.79 -14.91
C MET A 508 23.82 30.96 -14.53
N ILE A 509 25.07 30.67 -14.18
CA ILE A 509 26.04 31.65 -13.69
C ILE A 509 27.20 31.73 -14.67
N CYS A 510 27.50 32.92 -15.18
CA CYS A 510 28.42 33.11 -16.29
C CYS A 510 29.45 34.21 -16.01
N GLN A 511 30.73 33.89 -16.24
CA GLN A 511 31.86 34.82 -16.13
C GLN A 511 32.58 34.91 -17.48
N THR A 512 32.69 36.11 -18.03
CA THR A 512 33.39 36.35 -19.29
C THR A 512 34.88 36.55 -19.01
N LEU A 513 35.73 35.69 -19.58
CA LEU A 513 37.16 35.93 -19.67
C LEU A 513 37.49 36.50 -21.05
N VAL A 514 38.23 37.61 -21.06
CA VAL A 514 38.72 38.26 -22.28
C VAL A 514 40.23 38.14 -22.29
N SER A 515 40.80 37.66 -23.39
CA SER A 515 42.24 37.71 -23.67
C SER A 515 42.51 38.94 -24.54
N PRO A 516 43.04 40.06 -23.99
CA PRO A 516 43.22 41.30 -24.75
C PRO A 516 44.09 41.05 -25.99
N PRO A 517 43.70 41.55 -27.18
CA PRO A 517 44.48 41.38 -28.40
C PRO A 517 45.75 42.23 -28.38
N ASP A 518 46.74 41.86 -29.19
CA ASP A 518 47.99 42.64 -29.33
C ASP A 518 47.74 44.02 -29.98
N GLY A 519 47.98 45.09 -29.20
CA GLY A 519 47.85 46.49 -29.60
C GLY A 519 46.42 47.03 -29.55
N ASP A 520 46.17 48.17 -30.19
CA ASP A 520 44.85 48.84 -30.23
C ASP A 520 43.86 48.15 -31.19
N LYS A 521 43.74 46.82 -31.11
CA LYS A 521 42.76 46.04 -31.88
C LYS A 521 41.48 45.88 -31.07
N GLU A 522 40.34 45.89 -31.77
CA GLU A 522 39.06 45.52 -31.15
C GLU A 522 39.07 44.04 -30.71
N ILE A 523 38.39 43.76 -29.60
CA ILE A 523 38.24 42.41 -29.07
C ILE A 523 37.38 41.60 -30.05
N SER A 524 37.92 40.50 -30.58
CA SER A 524 37.17 39.59 -31.45
C SER A 524 36.49 38.46 -30.65
N ARG A 525 35.59 37.71 -31.30
CA ARG A 525 35.00 36.52 -30.67
C ARG A 525 36.04 35.43 -30.36
N ASP A 526 37.15 35.37 -31.09
CA ASP A 526 38.26 34.44 -30.78
C ASP A 526 39.00 34.79 -29.49
N ASN A 527 38.85 36.03 -29.00
CA ASN A 527 39.46 36.54 -27.77
C ASN A 527 38.63 36.30 -26.50
N ILE A 528 37.38 35.82 -26.61
CA ILE A 528 36.45 35.69 -25.47
C ILE A 528 36.09 34.23 -25.14
N LEU A 529 36.00 33.95 -23.85
CA LEU A 529 35.63 32.65 -23.28
C LEU A 529 34.64 32.87 -22.14
N CYS A 530 33.40 32.40 -22.30
CA CYS A 530 32.43 32.35 -21.22
C CYS A 530 32.66 31.08 -20.37
N LYS A 531 32.99 31.26 -19.09
CA LYS A 531 32.92 30.19 -18.09
C LYS A 531 31.51 30.13 -17.53
N ILE A 532 30.88 28.98 -17.67
CA ILE A 532 29.52 28.69 -17.21
C ILE A 532 29.60 27.77 -15.99
N THR A 533 28.87 28.13 -14.93
CA THR A 533 28.46 27.22 -13.86
C THR A 533 26.95 27.13 -13.87
N TYR A 534 26.43 25.95 -14.18
CA TYR A 534 25.00 25.66 -14.13
C TYR A 534 24.70 24.80 -12.91
N VAL A 535 23.72 25.18 -12.09
CA VAL A 535 23.25 24.38 -10.96
C VAL A 535 21.77 24.14 -11.06
N ALA A 536 21.32 22.93 -10.72
CA ALA A 536 19.93 22.56 -10.69
C ALA A 536 19.62 21.70 -9.46
N ASN A 537 18.78 22.23 -8.58
CA ASN A 537 18.16 21.47 -7.50
C ASN A 537 16.68 21.31 -7.85
N VAL A 538 16.23 20.08 -8.05
CA VAL A 538 14.87 19.78 -8.51
C VAL A 538 14.21 18.82 -7.53
N ASN A 539 13.14 19.28 -6.89
CA ASN A 539 12.22 18.44 -6.15
C ASN A 539 11.07 18.04 -7.11
N PRO A 540 10.89 16.76 -7.46
CA PRO A 540 9.86 16.32 -8.42
C PRO A 540 8.43 16.35 -7.86
N GLY A 541 8.21 16.87 -6.65
CA GLY A 541 6.91 17.17 -6.04
C GLY A 541 6.14 15.95 -5.50
N GLY A 542 6.61 14.75 -5.79
CA GLY A 542 5.96 13.49 -5.47
C GLY A 542 6.67 12.31 -6.12
N TRP A 543 6.08 11.12 -5.99
CA TRP A 543 6.72 9.86 -6.39
C TRP A 543 7.17 9.83 -7.86
N ALA A 544 8.39 9.34 -8.07
CA ALA A 544 8.95 8.94 -9.35
C ALA A 544 10.09 7.92 -9.08
N PRO A 545 10.31 6.90 -9.94
CA PRO A 545 11.38 5.94 -9.73
C PRO A 545 12.75 6.61 -9.76
N ALA A 546 13.58 6.33 -8.75
CA ALA A 546 14.89 6.96 -8.61
C ALA A 546 15.85 6.64 -9.77
N SER A 547 15.82 5.39 -10.23
CA SER A 547 16.59 4.93 -11.40
C SER A 547 16.23 5.70 -12.67
N VAL A 548 14.94 5.91 -12.94
CA VAL A 548 14.46 6.67 -14.10
C VAL A 548 14.90 8.13 -14.01
N LEU A 549 14.68 8.80 -12.88
CA LEU A 549 15.09 10.20 -12.71
C LEU A 549 16.60 10.36 -12.90
N ARG A 550 17.41 9.46 -12.34
CA ARG A 550 18.88 9.47 -12.49
C ARG A 550 19.33 9.19 -13.92
N ALA A 551 18.66 8.29 -14.65
CA ALA A 551 18.96 8.00 -16.05
C ALA A 551 18.59 9.19 -16.96
N VAL A 552 17.39 9.75 -16.81
CA VAL A 552 16.92 10.92 -17.57
C VAL A 552 17.80 12.13 -17.27
N ALA A 553 18.10 12.44 -16.00
CA ALA A 553 19.00 13.53 -15.65
C ALA A 553 20.40 13.33 -16.24
N LYS A 554 20.95 12.10 -16.18
CA LYS A 554 22.26 11.80 -16.76
C LYS A 554 22.33 12.08 -18.26
N ARG A 555 21.25 11.91 -19.02
CA ARG A 555 21.25 12.21 -20.47
C ARG A 555 20.82 13.65 -20.79
N GLU A 556 19.74 14.14 -20.20
CA GLU A 556 19.13 15.41 -20.62
C GLU A 556 19.95 16.64 -20.24
N TYR A 557 20.61 16.68 -19.07
CA TYR A 557 21.38 17.87 -18.68
C TYR A 557 22.61 18.15 -19.57
N PRO A 558 23.46 17.16 -19.92
CA PRO A 558 24.51 17.36 -20.93
C PRO A 558 23.95 17.70 -22.31
N LYS A 559 22.85 17.03 -22.74
CA LYS A 559 22.17 17.31 -24.02
C LYS A 559 21.68 18.76 -24.09
N PHE A 560 21.01 19.23 -23.03
CA PHE A 560 20.60 20.63 -22.84
C PHE A 560 21.80 21.58 -22.93
N LEU A 561 22.82 21.40 -22.09
CA LEU A 561 23.95 22.33 -22.04
C LEU A 561 24.64 22.45 -23.41
N LYS A 562 24.95 21.32 -24.04
CA LYS A 562 25.58 21.25 -25.36
C LYS A 562 24.74 21.90 -26.45
N ARG A 563 23.42 21.61 -26.47
CA ARG A 563 22.48 22.21 -27.43
C ARG A 563 22.36 23.72 -27.23
N PHE A 564 22.17 24.16 -25.98
CA PHE A 564 21.96 25.55 -25.61
C PHE A 564 23.20 26.40 -25.89
N THR A 565 24.40 25.97 -25.50
CA THR A 565 25.62 26.76 -25.74
C THR A 565 25.96 26.85 -27.23
N SER A 566 25.77 25.76 -27.99
CA SER A 566 25.90 25.77 -29.45
C SER A 566 24.89 26.73 -30.11
N TYR A 567 23.64 26.74 -29.64
CA TYR A 567 22.61 27.66 -30.09
C TYR A 567 23.00 29.14 -29.86
N VAL A 568 23.56 29.47 -28.69
CA VAL A 568 24.06 30.83 -28.41
C VAL A 568 25.22 31.21 -29.32
N GLN A 569 26.17 30.30 -29.57
CA GLN A 569 27.27 30.52 -30.52
C GLN A 569 26.74 30.79 -31.94
N GLU A 570 25.78 30.00 -32.41
CA GLU A 570 25.15 30.20 -33.73
C GLU A 570 24.43 31.55 -33.84
N LYS A 571 23.62 31.89 -32.81
CA LYS A 571 22.82 33.13 -32.82
C LYS A 571 23.63 34.41 -32.61
N THR A 572 24.86 34.31 -32.11
CA THR A 572 25.77 35.46 -31.90
C THR A 572 26.85 35.59 -32.98
N ALA A 573 27.11 34.52 -33.75
CA ALA A 573 28.06 34.54 -34.86
C ALA A 573 27.76 35.70 -35.84
N GLY A 574 28.80 36.48 -36.17
CA GLY A 574 28.69 37.64 -37.07
C GLY A 574 27.97 38.87 -36.48
N LYS A 575 27.45 38.82 -35.24
CA LYS A 575 26.87 39.98 -34.55
C LYS A 575 27.92 40.69 -33.67
N PRO A 576 27.77 42.01 -33.43
CA PRO A 576 28.55 42.72 -32.41
C PRO A 576 28.53 42.02 -31.05
N ILE A 577 29.61 42.14 -30.29
CA ILE A 577 29.75 41.50 -28.97
C ILE A 577 29.00 42.33 -27.91
N LEU A 578 28.12 41.67 -27.16
CA LEU A 578 27.43 42.26 -26.01
C LEU A 578 28.13 41.79 -24.71
N PHE A 579 28.75 42.70 -23.96
CA PHE A 579 29.53 42.39 -22.74
C PHE A 579 28.70 42.41 -21.44
#